data_AF-A0A0B1TNW8-F1
#
_entry.id   AF-A0A0B1TNW8-F1
#
_cell.length_a   1.000
_cell.length_b   1.000
_cell.length_c   1.000
_cell.angle_alpha   90.00
_cell.angle_beta   90.00
_cell.angle_gamma   90.00
#
_symmetry.space_group_name_H-M   'P 1'
#
loop_
_entity.id
_entity.type
_entity.pdbx_description
1 polymer ?
#
loop_
_entity_poly.entity_id
_entity_poly.type
_entity_poly.pdbx_seq_one_letter_code
_entity_poly.pdbx_strand_id
1 'polypeptide(L)'
;MARIVPKEQKAYADAGGTAEEVIHGIRTVVAFNGQQKEIKRYGSHLNKGMKYGVRKALLTSFGTAFIMGALFVSMAVSFWYGTKLVISGTITPGTVFAVFWAVIGGAFSMGQAAPQIGVLIASMTAAAPIFAIIDRKPPIDSLSKSGKVLDTVKGDIHIENVRFSYPSRPEGEVTVIVPTQCFDALEYPPQLEHN
;
A
#
# COMPACT_ATOMS: atom_id res chain seq x y z
N MET A 1 4.40 -1.15 18.72
CA MET A 1 4.32 -0.18 17.59
C MET A 1 3.14 -0.47 16.67
N ALA A 2 3.01 -1.68 16.12
CA ALA A 2 1.98 -2.08 15.14
C ALA A 2 0.52 -1.79 15.55
N ARG A 3 0.18 -1.76 16.84
CA ARG A 3 -1.19 -1.45 17.31
C ARG A 3 -1.47 0.04 17.57
N ILE A 4 -0.43 0.86 17.74
CA ILE A 4 -0.57 2.28 18.12
C ILE A 4 -0.55 3.18 16.87
N VAL A 5 0.31 2.87 15.90
CA VAL A 5 0.45 3.64 14.66
C VAL A 5 -0.88 3.73 13.87
N PRO A 6 -1.65 2.64 13.68
CA PRO A 6 -2.94 2.74 12.98
C PRO A 6 -3.97 3.57 13.74
N LYS A 7 -3.92 3.56 15.08
CA LYS A 7 -4.85 4.35 15.92
C LYS A 7 -4.51 5.84 15.87
N GLU A 8 -3.22 6.17 15.86
CA GLU A 8 -2.71 7.53 15.63
C GLU A 8 -3.14 8.02 14.24
N GLN A 9 -2.88 7.24 13.19
CA GLN A 9 -3.29 7.55 11.82
C GLN A 9 -4.79 7.73 11.68
N LYS A 10 -5.60 6.85 12.29
CA LYS A 10 -7.06 6.98 12.28
C LYS A 10 -7.53 8.27 12.95
N ALA A 11 -6.97 8.63 14.10
CA ALA A 11 -7.32 9.88 14.78
C ALA A 11 -6.99 11.12 13.94
N TYR A 12 -5.88 11.11 13.21
CA TYR A 12 -5.53 12.16 12.26
C TYR A 12 -6.40 12.15 11.00
N ALA A 13 -6.79 10.97 10.50
CA ALA A 13 -7.73 10.84 9.39
C ALA A 13 -9.12 11.42 9.74
N ASP A 14 -9.63 11.15 10.95
CA ASP A 14 -10.89 11.73 11.44
C ASP A 14 -10.81 13.26 11.57
N ALA A 15 -9.65 13.79 11.99
CA ALA A 15 -9.41 15.23 12.02
C ALA A 15 -9.37 15.83 10.61
N GLY A 16 -8.69 15.15 9.68
CA GLY A 16 -8.62 15.52 8.27
C GLY A 16 -10.00 15.55 7.61
N GLY A 17 -10.82 14.51 7.83
CA GLY A 17 -12.19 14.46 7.32
C GLY A 17 -13.08 15.58 7.88
N THR A 18 -12.92 15.94 9.17
CA THR A 18 -13.62 17.10 9.74
C THR A 18 -13.17 18.42 9.09
N ALA A 19 -11.88 18.59 8.84
CA ALA A 19 -11.37 19.79 8.17
C ALA A 19 -11.86 19.88 6.72
N GLU A 20 -11.87 18.75 6.00
CA GLU A 20 -12.37 18.64 4.63
C GLU A 20 -13.84 19.03 4.54
N GLU A 21 -14.69 18.50 5.43
CA GLU A 21 -16.12 18.84 5.52
C GLU A 21 -16.33 20.36 5.71
N VAL A 22 -15.58 20.97 6.63
CA VAL A 22 -15.69 22.41 6.95
C VAL A 22 -15.21 23.29 5.80
N ILE A 23 -14.13 22.91 5.12
CA ILE A 23 -13.61 23.66 3.98
C ILE A 23 -14.58 23.57 2.80
N HIS A 24 -15.11 22.38 2.52
CA HIS A 24 -16.08 22.16 1.46
C HIS A 24 -17.39 22.95 1.72
N GLY A 25 -17.80 23.03 2.99
CA GLY A 25 -19.00 23.73 3.44
C GLY A 25 -18.77 25.15 3.97
N ILE A 26 -17.67 25.84 3.63
CA ILE A 26 -17.29 27.08 4.36
C ILE A 26 -18.38 28.16 4.39
N ARG A 27 -19.15 28.30 3.31
CA ARG A 27 -20.27 29.27 3.22
C ARG A 27 -21.36 28.96 4.24
N THR A 28 -21.69 27.69 4.47
CA THR A 28 -22.72 27.31 5.45
C THR A 28 -22.21 27.49 6.88
N VAL A 29 -20.96 27.13 7.16
CA VAL A 29 -20.34 27.30 8.48
C VAL A 29 -20.30 28.78 8.89
N VAL A 30 -19.95 29.67 7.95
CA VAL A 30 -19.95 31.12 8.18
C VAL A 30 -21.39 31.65 8.35
N ALA A 31 -22.34 31.22 7.51
CA ALA A 31 -23.73 31.65 7.59
C ALA A 31 -24.39 31.31 8.95
N PHE A 32 -24.02 30.19 9.56
CA PHE A 32 -24.50 29.78 10.89
C PHE A 32 -23.57 30.19 12.05
N ASN A 33 -22.52 30.98 11.78
CA ASN A 33 -21.50 31.38 12.77
C ASN A 33 -20.90 30.19 13.56
N GLY A 34 -20.75 29.03 12.89
CA GLY A 34 -20.37 27.75 13.49
C GLY A 34 -18.87 27.53 13.69
N GLN A 35 -18.04 28.53 13.36
CA GLN A 35 -16.56 28.41 13.30
C GLN A 35 -15.95 27.87 14.61
N GLN A 36 -16.36 28.40 15.76
CA GLN A 36 -15.83 27.99 17.06
C GLN A 36 -16.18 26.54 17.43
N LYS A 37 -17.36 26.06 17.00
CA LYS A 37 -17.79 24.69 17.21
C LYS A 37 -16.91 23.71 16.45
N GLU A 38 -16.64 24.01 15.19
CA GLU A 38 -15.80 23.16 14.33
C GLU A 38 -14.33 23.19 14.73
N ILE A 39 -13.79 24.34 15.17
CA ILE A 39 -12.44 24.43 15.75
C ILE A 39 -12.31 23.51 16.98
N LYS A 40 -13.31 23.51 17.87
CA LYS A 40 -13.31 22.64 19.05
C LYS A 40 -13.41 21.16 18.68
N ARG A 41 -14.23 20.82 17.68
CA ARG A 41 -14.36 19.45 17.15
C ARG A 41 -13.03 18.97 16.57
N TYR A 42 -12.39 19.76 15.71
CA TYR A 42 -11.07 19.47 15.15
C TYR A 42 -10.00 19.31 16.25
N GLY A 43 -9.96 20.22 17.23
CA GLY A 43 -9.03 20.16 18.35
C GLY A 43 -9.19 18.90 19.22
N SER A 44 -10.42 18.40 19.38
CA SER A 44 -10.68 17.13 20.09
C SER A 44 -10.05 15.93 19.37
N HIS A 45 -10.15 15.85 18.04
CA HIS A 45 -9.52 14.79 17.25
C HIS A 45 -7.98 14.89 17.30
N LEU A 46 -7.42 16.09 17.18
CA LEU A 46 -5.98 16.32 17.29
C LEU A 46 -5.42 15.92 18.67
N ASN A 47 -6.11 16.26 19.75
CA ASN A 47 -5.66 15.92 21.11
C ASN A 47 -5.67 14.39 21.33
N LYS A 48 -6.63 13.67 20.74
CA LYS A 48 -6.62 12.20 20.72
C LYS A 48 -5.41 11.66 19.95
N GLY A 49 -5.11 12.20 18.76
CA GLY A 49 -3.92 11.83 17.98
C GLY A 49 -2.63 12.08 18.75
N MET A 50 -2.48 13.26 19.35
CA MET A 50 -1.32 13.65 20.16
C MET A 50 -1.07 12.69 21.33
N LYS A 51 -2.12 12.26 22.05
CA LYS A 51 -1.95 11.28 23.14
C LYS A 51 -1.38 9.94 22.66
N TYR A 52 -1.78 9.48 21.48
CA TYR A 52 -1.20 8.28 20.87
C TYR A 52 0.24 8.52 20.43
N GLY A 53 0.54 9.69 19.86
CA GLY A 53 1.89 10.12 19.48
C GLY A 53 2.86 10.14 20.67
N VAL A 54 2.45 10.72 21.81
CA VAL A 54 3.28 10.74 23.04
C VAL A 54 3.55 9.31 23.55
N ARG A 55 2.52 8.45 23.60
CA ARG A 55 2.70 7.05 24.01
C ARG A 55 3.63 6.28 23.07
N LYS A 56 3.51 6.53 21.75
CA LYS A 56 4.39 5.95 20.74
C LYS A 56 5.83 6.42 20.96
N ALA A 57 6.05 7.72 21.13
CA ALA A 57 7.37 8.30 21.36
C ALA A 57 8.05 7.71 22.60
N LEU A 58 7.32 7.59 23.71
CA LEU A 58 7.84 6.95 24.92
C LEU A 58 8.24 5.50 24.68
N LEU A 59 7.38 4.72 24.01
CA LEU A 59 7.67 3.32 23.72
C LEU A 59 8.88 3.16 22.78
N THR A 60 9.00 4.00 21.77
CA THR A 60 10.15 3.97 20.84
C THR A 60 11.44 4.37 21.54
N SER A 61 11.41 5.47 22.30
CA SER A 61 12.60 5.96 23.00
C SER A 61 13.07 4.98 24.07
N PHE A 62 12.15 4.37 24.81
CA PHE A 62 12.49 3.32 25.79
C PHE A 62 13.08 2.08 25.10
N GLY A 63 12.52 1.64 23.99
CA GLY A 63 13.06 0.52 23.21
C GLY A 63 14.49 0.80 22.70
N THR A 64 14.72 1.99 22.14
CA THR A 64 16.05 2.38 21.67
C THR A 64 17.04 2.52 22.82
N ALA A 65 16.64 3.13 23.94
CA ALA A 65 17.48 3.26 25.13
C ALA A 65 17.84 1.90 25.73
N PHE A 66 16.90 0.95 25.75
CA PHE A 66 17.15 -0.41 26.22
C PHE A 66 18.20 -1.13 25.36
N ILE A 67 18.10 -1.01 24.02
CA ILE A 67 19.08 -1.61 23.09
C ILE A 67 20.47 -0.99 23.29
N MET A 68 20.55 0.34 23.40
CA MET A 68 21.83 1.03 23.67
C MET A 68 22.41 0.67 25.04
N GLY A 69 21.57 0.57 26.06
CA GLY A 69 21.98 0.12 27.40
C GLY A 69 22.52 -1.30 27.38
N ALA A 70 21.84 -2.23 26.70
CA ALA A 70 22.29 -3.60 26.53
C ALA A 70 23.66 -3.67 25.82
N LEU A 71 23.92 -2.78 24.84
CA LEU A 71 25.22 -2.68 24.18
C LEU A 71 26.33 -2.31 25.18
N PHE A 72 26.11 -1.28 26.02
CA PHE A 72 27.10 -0.91 27.05
C PHE A 72 27.31 -2.00 28.10
N VAL A 73 26.24 -2.69 28.52
CA VAL A 73 26.37 -3.83 29.45
C VAL A 73 27.16 -4.97 28.79
N SER A 74 26.89 -5.29 27.53
CA SER A 74 27.64 -6.31 26.79
C SER A 74 29.12 -5.96 26.66
N MET A 75 29.43 -4.66 26.49
CA MET A 75 30.79 -4.15 26.47
C MET A 75 31.48 -4.34 27.83
N ALA A 76 30.81 -3.98 28.92
CA ALA A 76 31.33 -4.16 30.27
C ALA A 76 31.63 -5.63 30.58
N VAL A 77 30.70 -6.53 30.24
CA VAL A 77 30.87 -7.98 30.47
C VAL A 77 31.99 -8.55 29.58
N SER A 78 32.04 -8.15 28.32
CA SER A 78 33.08 -8.61 27.37
C SER A 78 34.47 -8.22 27.83
N PHE A 79 34.66 -6.99 28.33
CA PHE A 79 35.95 -6.56 28.86
C PHE A 79 36.26 -7.18 30.22
N TRP A 80 35.29 -7.31 31.13
CA TRP A 80 35.51 -7.97 32.42
C TRP A 80 36.03 -9.40 32.24
N TYR A 81 35.34 -10.19 31.42
CA TYR A 81 35.74 -11.56 31.15
C TYR A 81 36.98 -11.63 30.25
N GLY A 82 37.09 -10.75 29.26
CA GLY A 82 38.26 -10.65 28.38
C GLY A 82 39.55 -10.36 29.15
N THR A 83 39.52 -9.43 30.11
CA THR A 83 40.69 -9.11 30.95
C THR A 83 41.08 -10.31 31.83
N LYS A 84 40.12 -11.04 32.41
CA LYS A 84 40.42 -12.27 33.17
C LYS A 84 41.18 -13.31 32.31
N LEU A 85 40.80 -13.46 31.05
CA LEU A 85 41.38 -14.43 30.12
C LEU A 85 42.77 -13.99 29.57
N VAL A 86 42.99 -12.68 29.50
CA VAL A 86 44.32 -12.12 29.20
C VAL A 86 45.27 -12.36 30.38
N ILE A 87 44.80 -12.18 31.62
CA ILE A 87 45.61 -12.40 32.82
C ILE A 87 46.02 -13.88 32.96
N SER A 88 45.16 -14.83 32.55
CA SER A 88 45.50 -16.26 32.53
C SER A 88 46.47 -16.65 31.40
N GLY A 89 46.94 -15.69 30.58
CA GLY A 89 47.90 -15.92 29.50
C GLY A 89 47.34 -16.71 28.31
N THR A 90 46.02 -16.91 28.25
CA THR A 90 45.39 -17.76 27.23
C THR A 90 45.20 -17.02 25.91
N ILE A 91 44.97 -15.70 25.96
CA ILE A 91 44.66 -14.86 24.80
C ILE A 91 45.39 -13.51 24.90
N THR A 92 45.79 -12.93 23.77
CA THR A 92 46.35 -11.57 23.72
C THR A 92 45.24 -10.50 23.77
N PRO A 93 45.53 -9.29 24.32
CA PRO A 93 44.54 -8.20 24.38
C PRO A 93 43.94 -7.85 23.01
N GLY A 94 44.75 -7.90 21.94
CA GLY A 94 44.31 -7.60 20.58
C GLY A 94 43.21 -8.54 20.08
N THR A 95 43.28 -9.83 20.41
CA THR A 95 42.26 -10.81 20.00
C THR A 95 40.92 -10.54 20.70
N VAL A 96 40.92 -10.06 21.94
CA VAL A 96 39.69 -9.68 22.66
C VAL A 96 38.97 -8.53 21.94
N PHE A 97 39.70 -7.47 21.56
CA PHE A 97 39.14 -6.35 20.80
C PHE A 97 38.66 -6.78 19.40
N ALA A 98 39.40 -7.66 18.73
CA ALA A 98 39.03 -8.16 17.41
C ALA A 98 37.70 -8.93 17.45
N VAL A 99 37.55 -9.85 18.41
CA VAL A 99 36.30 -10.61 18.59
C VAL A 99 35.14 -9.70 18.96
N PHE A 100 35.36 -8.73 19.85
CA PHE A 100 34.33 -7.76 20.26
C PHE A 100 33.78 -6.97 19.07
N TRP A 101 34.65 -6.39 18.26
CA TRP A 101 34.24 -5.63 17.07
C TRP A 101 33.64 -6.52 15.98
N ALA A 102 34.13 -7.75 15.80
CA ALA A 102 33.57 -8.69 14.83
C ALA A 102 32.12 -9.06 15.18
N VAL A 103 31.84 -9.35 16.46
CA VAL A 103 30.49 -9.72 16.92
C VAL A 103 29.53 -8.54 16.84
N ILE A 104 29.93 -7.36 17.31
CA ILE A 104 29.09 -6.15 17.24
C ILE A 104 28.85 -5.72 15.80
N GLY A 105 29.88 -5.72 14.95
CA GLY A 105 29.76 -5.38 13.54
C GLY A 105 28.81 -6.34 12.79
N GLY A 106 28.89 -7.64 13.10
CA GLY A 106 27.97 -8.65 12.56
C GLY A 106 26.52 -8.41 13.00
N ALA A 107 26.30 -8.19 14.30
CA ALA A 107 24.96 -7.91 14.82
C ALA A 107 24.36 -6.62 14.25
N PHE A 108 25.16 -5.56 14.10
CA PHE A 108 24.72 -4.29 13.53
C PHE A 108 24.34 -4.43 12.05
N SER A 109 25.15 -5.17 11.27
CA SER A 109 24.86 -5.48 9.87
C SER A 109 23.54 -6.23 9.72
N MET A 110 23.30 -7.22 10.58
CA MET A 110 22.04 -7.97 10.60
C MET A 110 20.84 -7.08 10.96
N GLY A 111 21.00 -6.19 11.94
CA GLY A 111 19.95 -5.24 12.34
C GLY A 111 19.55 -4.29 11.20
N GLN A 112 20.54 -3.82 10.43
CA GLN A 112 20.34 -2.94 9.27
C GLN A 112 19.73 -3.66 8.06
N ALA A 113 19.86 -4.99 7.97
CA ALA A 113 19.25 -5.79 6.91
C ALA A 113 17.74 -6.00 7.12
N ALA A 114 17.24 -5.91 8.37
CA ALA A 114 15.83 -6.19 8.65
C ALA A 114 14.83 -5.28 7.90
N PRO A 115 15.02 -3.95 7.78
CA PRO A 115 14.15 -3.10 6.97
C PRO A 115 14.13 -3.44 5.47
N GLN A 116 15.23 -4.01 4.94
CA GLN A 116 15.32 -4.36 3.52
C GLN A 116 14.37 -5.48 3.14
N ILE A 117 14.05 -6.39 4.07
CA ILE A 117 13.04 -7.43 3.88
C ILE A 117 11.67 -6.81 3.58
N GLY A 118 11.31 -5.72 4.28
CA GLY A 118 10.06 -5.01 4.04
C GLY A 118 9.99 -4.39 2.63
N VAL A 119 11.11 -3.86 2.14
CA VAL A 119 11.21 -3.32 0.78
C VAL A 119 11.05 -4.43 -0.27
N LEU A 120 11.65 -5.60 -0.05
CA LEU A 120 11.49 -6.75 -0.94
C LEU A 120 10.05 -7.25 -0.98
N ILE A 121 9.36 -7.30 0.16
CA ILE A 121 7.95 -7.68 0.19
C ILE A 121 7.12 -6.65 -0.59
N ALA A 122 7.36 -5.36 -0.37
CA ALA A 122 6.64 -4.29 -1.06
C ALA A 122 6.85 -4.36 -2.59
N SER A 123 8.09 -4.60 -3.05
CA SER A 123 8.38 -4.72 -4.49
C SER A 123 7.70 -5.95 -5.10
N MET A 124 7.68 -7.09 -4.39
CA MET A 124 6.93 -8.28 -4.84
C MET A 124 5.44 -8.00 -4.96
N THR A 125 4.83 -7.31 -3.98
CA THR A 125 3.40 -6.97 -4.02
C THR A 125 3.05 -6.01 -5.17
N ALA A 126 3.96 -5.09 -5.51
CA ALA A 126 3.78 -4.17 -6.62
C ALA A 126 3.98 -4.85 -8.00
N ALA A 127 4.87 -5.83 -8.08
CA ALA A 127 5.14 -6.58 -9.31
C ALA A 127 4.05 -7.62 -9.61
N ALA A 128 3.38 -8.17 -8.59
CA ALA A 128 2.31 -9.16 -8.75
C ALA A 128 1.23 -8.81 -9.81
N PRO A 129 0.60 -7.61 -9.80
CA PRO A 129 -0.38 -7.25 -10.82
C PRO A 129 0.23 -7.10 -12.22
N ILE A 130 1.49 -6.69 -12.34
CA ILE A 130 2.18 -6.55 -13.63
C ILE A 130 2.36 -7.93 -14.27
N PHE A 131 2.87 -8.89 -13.51
CA PHE A 131 3.00 -10.27 -13.97
C PHE A 131 1.64 -10.90 -14.27
N ALA A 132 0.62 -10.61 -13.46
CA ALA A 132 -0.74 -11.08 -13.73
C ALA A 132 -1.29 -10.57 -15.08
N ILE A 133 -0.91 -9.36 -15.52
CA ILE A 133 -1.31 -8.83 -16.83
C ILE A 133 -0.50 -9.49 -17.95
N ILE A 134 0.81 -9.67 -17.77
CA ILE A 134 1.70 -10.28 -18.78
C ILE A 134 1.29 -11.74 -19.04
N ASP A 135 0.99 -12.50 -18.00
CA ASP A 135 0.64 -13.93 -18.10
C ASP A 135 -0.82 -14.16 -18.50
N ARG A 136 -1.64 -13.10 -18.56
CA ARG A 136 -3.05 -13.19 -18.95
C ARG A 136 -3.16 -13.53 -20.44
N LYS A 137 -3.65 -14.73 -20.76
CA LYS A 137 -4.05 -15.10 -22.13
C LYS A 137 -5.45 -14.55 -22.43
N PRO A 138 -5.61 -13.58 -23.36
CA PRO A 138 -6.92 -13.07 -23.72
C PRO A 138 -7.73 -14.12 -24.50
N PRO A 139 -9.07 -14.20 -24.32
CA PRO A 139 -9.92 -15.10 -25.10
C PRO A 139 -9.90 -14.79 -26.61
N ILE A 140 -9.73 -13.52 -26.96
CA ILE A 140 -9.58 -13.04 -28.34
C ILE A 140 -8.17 -12.48 -28.45
N ASP A 141 -7.27 -13.24 -29.09
CA ASP A 141 -5.88 -12.84 -29.29
C ASP A 141 -5.70 -12.11 -30.61
N SER A 142 -5.51 -10.78 -30.54
CA SER A 142 -5.30 -9.92 -31.71
C SER A 142 -3.95 -10.14 -32.39
N LEU A 143 -2.98 -10.77 -31.71
CA LEU A 143 -1.65 -11.06 -32.28
C LEU A 143 -1.58 -12.46 -32.90
N SER A 144 -2.60 -13.28 -32.71
CA SER A 144 -2.65 -14.61 -33.31
C SER A 144 -2.79 -14.53 -34.83
N LYS A 145 -1.93 -15.27 -35.53
CA LYS A 145 -1.99 -15.45 -36.99
C LYS A 145 -2.85 -16.64 -37.41
N SER A 146 -3.57 -17.28 -36.48
CA SER A 146 -4.40 -18.46 -36.75
C SER A 146 -5.70 -18.18 -37.52
N GLY A 147 -5.96 -16.91 -37.88
CA GLY A 147 -7.12 -16.51 -38.67
C GLY A 147 -6.94 -16.76 -40.16
N LYS A 148 -8.06 -16.94 -40.87
CA LYS A 148 -8.08 -17.02 -42.34
C LYS A 148 -7.94 -15.62 -42.92
N VAL A 149 -6.81 -15.36 -43.60
CA VAL A 149 -6.63 -14.13 -44.39
C VAL A 149 -7.29 -14.34 -45.75
N LEU A 150 -8.18 -13.43 -46.14
CA LEU A 150 -8.90 -13.48 -47.43
C LEU A 150 -8.23 -12.53 -48.43
N ASP A 151 -7.92 -13.00 -49.63
CA ASP A 151 -7.27 -12.20 -50.68
C ASP A 151 -8.21 -11.14 -51.30
N THR A 152 -9.52 -11.37 -51.24
CA THR A 152 -10.53 -10.43 -51.74
C THR A 152 -11.78 -10.51 -50.86
N VAL A 153 -12.22 -9.36 -50.37
CA VAL A 153 -13.40 -9.23 -49.49
C VAL A 153 -14.51 -8.52 -50.26
N LYS A 154 -15.66 -9.18 -50.44
CA LYS A 154 -16.83 -8.63 -51.13
C LYS A 154 -17.73 -7.74 -50.26
N GLY A 155 -17.49 -7.72 -48.94
CA GLY A 155 -18.21 -6.85 -47.99
C GLY A 155 -19.62 -7.32 -47.60
N ASP A 156 -19.96 -8.60 -47.83
CA ASP A 156 -21.25 -9.18 -47.44
C ASP A 156 -21.23 -9.56 -45.95
N ILE A 157 -22.04 -8.90 -45.12
CA ILE A 157 -22.04 -9.02 -43.66
C ILE A 157 -23.40 -9.55 -43.20
N HIS A 158 -23.42 -10.70 -42.55
CA HIS A 158 -24.62 -11.29 -41.94
C HIS A 158 -24.47 -11.34 -40.42
N ILE A 159 -25.51 -10.89 -39.71
CA ILE A 159 -25.62 -10.97 -38.25
C ILE A 159 -26.86 -11.81 -37.96
N GLU A 160 -26.69 -12.98 -37.34
CA GLU A 160 -27.78 -13.93 -37.11
C GLU A 160 -27.96 -14.21 -35.62
N ASN A 161 -29.10 -13.80 -35.06
CA ASN A 161 -29.56 -14.14 -33.70
C ASN A 161 -28.48 -13.98 -32.60
N VAL A 162 -27.73 -12.88 -32.61
CA VAL A 162 -26.66 -12.61 -31.63
C VAL A 162 -27.22 -11.96 -30.37
N ARG A 163 -26.93 -12.55 -29.20
CA ARG A 163 -27.16 -11.93 -27.89
C ARG A 163 -25.82 -11.51 -27.29
N PHE A 164 -25.72 -10.28 -26.82
CA PHE A 164 -24.49 -9.72 -26.27
C PHE A 164 -24.75 -8.98 -24.97
N SER A 165 -23.84 -9.13 -24.00
CA SER A 165 -23.86 -8.41 -22.74
C SER A 165 -22.45 -7.92 -22.42
N TYR A 166 -22.34 -6.66 -22.00
CA TYR A 166 -21.04 -6.07 -21.66
C TYR A 166 -20.53 -6.66 -20.33
N PRO A 167 -19.27 -7.13 -20.24
CA PRO A 167 -18.74 -7.73 -19.01
C PRO A 167 -18.77 -6.81 -17.78
N SER A 168 -18.73 -5.49 -17.96
CA SER A 168 -18.82 -4.50 -16.88
C SER A 168 -20.24 -4.34 -16.31
N ARG A 169 -21.28 -4.76 -17.04
CA ARG A 169 -22.68 -4.69 -16.64
C ARG A 169 -23.42 -5.95 -17.12
N PRO A 170 -23.18 -7.11 -16.47
CA PRO A 170 -23.73 -8.38 -16.94
C PRO A 170 -25.27 -8.42 -16.93
N GLU A 171 -25.92 -7.63 -16.07
CA GLU A 171 -27.38 -7.60 -15.91
C GLU A 171 -28.13 -6.77 -16.97
N GLY A 172 -27.41 -5.97 -17.77
CA GLY A 172 -28.01 -5.22 -18.89
C GLY A 172 -27.85 -5.99 -20.19
N GLU A 173 -28.72 -6.96 -20.45
CA GLU A 173 -28.70 -7.72 -21.71
C GLU A 173 -29.11 -6.80 -22.87
N VAL A 174 -28.21 -6.53 -23.80
CA VAL A 174 -28.50 -5.76 -25.02
C VAL A 174 -28.82 -6.75 -26.12
N THR A 175 -30.10 -6.99 -26.35
CA THR A 175 -30.55 -7.80 -27.49
C THR A 175 -30.60 -6.92 -28.73
N VAL A 176 -29.59 -7.04 -29.60
CA VAL A 176 -29.63 -6.40 -30.93
C VAL A 176 -30.18 -7.43 -31.91
N ILE A 177 -31.44 -7.25 -32.34
CA ILE A 177 -32.04 -8.03 -33.42
C ILE A 177 -31.80 -7.26 -34.71
N VAL A 178 -30.86 -7.71 -35.56
CA VAL A 178 -30.66 -7.13 -36.90
C VAL A 178 -31.22 -8.12 -37.94
N PRO A 179 -32.16 -7.71 -38.81
CA PRO A 179 -32.62 -8.56 -39.91
C PRO A 179 -31.51 -8.76 -40.96
N THR A 180 -31.53 -9.90 -41.64
CA THR A 180 -30.53 -10.41 -42.60
C THR A 180 -30.41 -9.63 -43.92
N GLN A 181 -30.80 -8.35 -43.99
CA GLN A 181 -30.71 -7.54 -45.22
C GLN A 181 -29.85 -6.29 -45.02
N CYS A 182 -29.21 -5.87 -46.12
CA CYS A 182 -28.23 -4.78 -46.24
C CYS A 182 -28.42 -3.65 -45.24
N PHE A 183 -27.33 -3.34 -44.52
CA PHE A 183 -27.21 -2.25 -43.56
C PHE A 183 -27.60 -0.89 -44.18
N ASP A 184 -28.81 -0.41 -43.90
CA ASP A 184 -29.17 1.02 -43.99
C ASP A 184 -29.75 1.43 -42.62
N ALA A 185 -28.93 2.17 -41.86
CA ALA A 185 -29.23 2.83 -40.58
C ALA A 185 -29.70 1.94 -39.40
N LEU A 186 -28.80 1.73 -38.43
CA LEU A 186 -29.18 1.36 -37.06
C LEU A 186 -29.81 2.57 -36.38
N GLU A 187 -31.14 2.60 -36.26
CA GLU A 187 -31.85 3.61 -35.48
C GLU A 187 -31.73 3.30 -33.98
N TYR A 188 -31.19 4.25 -33.21
CA TYR A 188 -31.01 4.11 -31.76
C TYR A 188 -32.26 4.65 -31.05
N PRO A 189 -33.04 3.83 -30.30
CA PRO A 189 -34.14 4.36 -29.51
C PRO A 189 -33.60 5.24 -28.36
N PRO A 190 -34.30 6.33 -27.99
CA PRO A 190 -33.82 7.28 -26.99
C PRO A 190 -33.63 6.58 -25.64
N GLN A 191 -32.46 6.76 -25.02
CA GLN A 191 -32.20 6.27 -23.67
C GLN A 191 -33.17 6.96 -22.71
N LEU A 192 -34.02 6.16 -22.05
CA LEU A 192 -34.83 6.62 -20.94
C LEU A 192 -33.88 7.10 -19.83
N GLU A 193 -33.79 8.43 -19.66
CA GLU A 193 -33.21 9.07 -18.49
C GLU A 193 -33.98 8.57 -17.25
N HIS A 194 -33.34 7.69 -16.48
CA HIS A 194 -33.81 7.34 -15.15
C HIS A 194 -33.34 8.44 -14.20
N ASN A 195 -34.27 9.33 -13.85
CA ASN A 195 -34.18 10.25 -12.71
C ASN A 195 -34.31 9.46 -11.40
#